data_AF-A0A1D1XH62-F1
#
_entry.id   AF-A0A1D1XH62-F1
#
_cell.length_a   1.000
_cell.length_b   1.000
_cell.length_c   1.000
_cell.angle_alpha   90.00
_cell.angle_beta   90.00
_cell.angle_gamma   90.00
#
_symmetry.space_group_name_H-M   'P 1'
#
loop_
_entity.id
_entity.type
_entity.pdbx_description
1 polymer ?
#
loop_
_entity_poly.entity_id
_entity_poly.type
_entity_poly.pdbx_seq_one_letter_code
_entity_poly.pdbx_strand_id
1 'polypeptide(L)'
;MAPEATPTPPRRSLRAAAAAAAKRARPYDEAALDDLLSDHIGPSNPRRRNRTLAERERETETEAMIALSLGFPIDALLDEELRAGVLPSPSHQNDYIVLRNHILARWRADVRSYLTRSRIRETVSAEYDGLMCRAFDFLLEQGHINFGVSPSVRSRFPEEHTNGSVLVVGAGLAGLAAAGQLLGFGFKVLVLEGRDRPGGRVYTQRMAGPGGSAIAVDLGGSVVTGIHANPLGVLARQLGVPLHNIRWENCPLYRPDGRAVDPRRDHEVDSVFNSLLEKASQLREMMGAFASDISLGSAMETLRRLYGVARSSEERELLDWHFANLEYANAGCLSDLSVAYWDQDDPYEMGGDHCFLAGGNWRLIHAMCRDVPVLYGKTVTSISYGDAGVEVVAGDQVFQADMALCTVPLGVLKSGSIRFDPPLPARKLEAVRRLGFGLLNKIAMVFPYVFWGEDTDTFGCLNEDSRKRGEFFLFYCYHTVSGGPVLVALVAGEAAIGFEKTDPVVMLHRVLAVLRGNLQSHPSTLLQALPPSARV
;
A
#
# COMPACT_ATOMS: atom_id res chain seq x y z
N MET A 1 25.01 3.24 -35.06
CA MET A 1 23.88 3.30 -34.13
C MET A 1 23.76 1.93 -33.49
N ALA A 2 24.37 1.75 -32.33
CA ALA A 2 24.31 0.52 -31.55
C ALA A 2 23.04 0.57 -30.66
N PRO A 3 22.33 -0.55 -30.45
CA PRO A 3 21.15 -0.58 -29.59
C PRO A 3 21.57 -0.48 -28.11
N GLU A 4 20.82 0.32 -27.35
CA GLU A 4 20.94 0.44 -25.89
C GLU A 4 20.66 -0.91 -25.22
N ALA A 5 21.54 -1.28 -24.29
CA ALA A 5 21.40 -2.46 -23.46
C ALA A 5 20.39 -2.18 -22.33
N THR A 6 19.28 -2.91 -22.32
CA THR A 6 18.34 -2.98 -21.20
C THR A 6 19.03 -3.57 -19.97
N PRO A 7 18.93 -2.94 -18.78
CA PRO A 7 19.55 -3.47 -17.57
C PRO A 7 18.82 -4.74 -17.08
N THR A 8 19.60 -5.81 -16.85
CA THR A 8 19.16 -7.06 -16.21
C THR A 8 18.77 -6.81 -14.74
N PRO A 9 17.60 -7.29 -14.26
CA PRO A 9 17.21 -7.16 -12.86
C PRO A 9 18.09 -8.04 -11.95
N PRO A 10 18.39 -7.61 -10.71
CA PRO A 10 19.28 -8.34 -9.80
C PRO A 10 18.62 -9.62 -9.25
N ARG A 11 19.46 -10.64 -9.01
CA ARG A 11 19.06 -11.99 -8.56
C ARG A 11 18.72 -12.06 -7.07
N ARG A 12 17.75 -12.94 -6.78
CA ARG A 12 17.03 -13.34 -5.55
C ARG A 12 17.86 -13.77 -4.31
N SER A 13 19.08 -13.28 -4.08
CA SER A 13 19.90 -13.66 -2.90
C SER A 13 19.53 -12.92 -1.61
N LEU A 14 18.65 -11.92 -1.65
CA LEU A 14 18.29 -11.08 -0.49
C LEU A 14 17.22 -11.68 0.43
N ARG A 15 16.43 -12.68 -0.02
CA ARG A 15 15.44 -13.35 0.85
C ARG A 15 16.07 -14.24 1.93
N ALA A 16 17.26 -14.78 1.70
CA ALA A 16 17.92 -15.66 2.67
C ALA A 16 18.60 -14.90 3.83
N ALA A 17 18.97 -13.63 3.62
CA ALA A 17 19.65 -12.83 4.64
C ALA A 17 18.68 -12.25 5.69
N ALA A 18 17.42 -12.01 5.33
CA ALA A 18 16.38 -11.52 6.25
C ALA A 18 15.98 -12.57 7.32
N ALA A 19 15.99 -13.85 6.96
CA ALA A 19 15.60 -14.96 7.83
C ALA A 19 16.50 -15.13 9.09
N ALA A 20 17.75 -14.64 9.05
CA ALA A 20 18.67 -14.76 10.19
C ALA A 20 18.40 -13.74 11.31
N ALA A 21 17.73 -12.62 11.01
CA ALA A 21 17.46 -11.54 11.97
C ALA A 21 16.13 -11.70 12.73
N ALA A 22 15.21 -12.54 12.24
CA ALA A 22 13.85 -12.71 12.78
C ALA A 22 13.76 -13.48 14.12
N LYS A 23 14.87 -13.97 14.68
CA LYS A 23 14.88 -14.80 15.92
C LYS A 23 14.58 -14.06 17.24
N ARG A 24 14.21 -12.78 17.21
CA ARG A 24 13.81 -12.02 18.42
C ARG A 24 12.61 -11.12 18.12
N ALA A 25 11.40 -11.69 18.14
CA ALA A 25 10.17 -10.93 17.95
C ALA A 25 9.87 -10.04 19.17
N ARG A 26 10.12 -8.73 19.03
CA ARG A 26 9.41 -7.65 19.72
C ARG A 26 8.49 -6.98 18.69
N PRO A 27 7.38 -6.33 19.09
CA PRO A 27 6.66 -5.45 18.17
C PRO A 27 7.66 -4.50 17.50
N TYR A 28 7.56 -4.35 16.19
CA TYR A 28 8.46 -3.49 15.43
C TYR A 28 8.23 -2.05 15.86
N ASP A 29 9.21 -1.49 16.58
CA ASP A 29 9.19 -0.11 17.06
C ASP A 29 10.01 0.76 16.12
N GLU A 30 9.32 1.42 15.19
CA GLU A 30 9.96 2.29 14.22
C GLU A 30 10.54 3.56 14.86
N ALA A 31 10.19 3.91 16.11
CA ALA A 31 10.90 4.96 16.83
C ALA A 31 12.36 4.59 17.10
N ALA A 32 12.66 3.29 17.24
CA ALA A 32 14.04 2.82 17.29
C ALA A 32 14.76 2.97 15.94
N LEU A 33 14.03 2.98 14.82
CA LEU A 33 14.61 3.29 13.50
C LEU A 33 14.96 4.77 13.39
N ASP A 34 14.18 5.67 14.01
CA ASP A 34 14.49 7.10 14.10
C ASP A 34 15.74 7.32 14.93
N ASP A 35 15.85 6.64 16.07
CA ASP A 35 17.06 6.66 16.90
C ASP A 35 18.26 6.08 16.14
N LEU A 36 18.09 4.99 15.40
CA LEU A 36 19.14 4.42 14.55
C LEU A 36 19.55 5.41 13.45
N LEU A 37 18.61 5.94 12.68
CA LEU A 37 18.89 6.94 11.63
C LEU A 37 19.53 8.20 12.22
N SER A 38 19.03 8.66 13.38
CA SER A 38 19.57 9.81 14.12
C SER A 38 20.97 9.54 14.68
N ASP A 39 21.27 8.32 15.14
CA ASP A 39 22.60 7.94 15.61
C ASP A 39 23.61 7.89 14.45
N HIS A 40 23.17 7.42 13.28
CA HIS A 40 24.00 7.35 12.06
C HIS A 40 24.22 8.73 11.43
N ILE A 41 23.19 9.59 11.41
CA ILE A 41 23.22 10.95 10.82
C ILE A 41 23.74 12.00 11.83
N GLY A 42 23.65 11.68 13.13
CA GLY A 42 24.05 12.49 14.28
C GLY A 42 23.16 13.71 14.55
N PRO A 43 22.96 14.11 15.83
CA PRO A 43 22.34 15.40 16.14
C PRO A 43 23.24 16.55 15.66
N SER A 44 22.61 17.68 15.32
CA SER A 44 23.25 18.97 15.03
C SER A 44 23.95 19.52 16.28
N ASN A 45 25.04 18.87 16.69
CA ASN A 45 25.80 19.25 17.87
C ASN A 45 27.05 20.02 17.40
N PRO A 46 27.17 21.34 17.68
CA PRO A 46 28.25 22.19 17.17
C PRO A 46 29.66 21.79 17.67
N ARG A 47 29.75 20.79 18.55
CA ARG A 47 31.01 20.24 19.08
C ARG A 47 31.68 19.17 18.20
N ARG A 48 31.06 18.68 17.11
CA ARG A 48 31.65 17.67 16.20
C ARG A 48 32.29 18.28 14.93
N ARG A 49 33.06 19.37 15.09
CA ARG A 49 33.78 20.01 13.95
C ARG A 49 34.91 19.14 13.34
N ASN A 50 35.34 18.08 14.02
CA ASN A 50 36.42 17.19 13.58
C ASN A 50 35.92 15.76 13.30
N ARG A 51 35.09 15.58 12.27
CA ARG A 51 34.83 14.24 11.69
C ARG A 51 35.95 13.86 10.74
N THR A 52 36.37 12.60 10.77
CA THR A 52 37.36 12.06 9.82
C THR A 52 36.76 11.97 8.41
N LEU A 53 37.61 11.94 7.37
CA LEU A 53 37.15 11.78 5.98
C LEU A 53 36.31 10.50 5.81
N ALA A 54 36.76 9.39 6.39
CA ALA A 54 36.08 8.10 6.35
C ALA A 54 34.69 8.11 7.04
N GLU A 55 34.49 8.95 8.07
CA GLU A 55 33.17 9.12 8.68
C GLU A 55 32.21 9.90 7.78
N ARG A 56 32.70 10.91 7.06
CA ARG A 56 31.90 11.69 6.11
C ARG A 56 31.51 10.88 4.88
N GLU A 57 32.43 10.04 4.39
CA GLU A 57 32.16 9.12 3.28
C GLU A 57 31.04 8.12 3.65
N ARG A 58 31.12 7.50 4.85
CA ARG A 58 30.06 6.60 5.34
C ARG A 58 28.71 7.28 5.53
N GLU A 59 28.69 8.51 6.02
CA GLU A 59 27.45 9.30 6.15
C GLU A 59 26.84 9.56 4.76
N THR A 60 27.65 10.00 3.80
CA THR A 60 27.21 10.25 2.42
C THR A 60 26.67 8.98 1.76
N GLU A 61 27.32 7.84 1.97
CA GLU A 61 26.84 6.53 1.48
C GLU A 61 25.48 6.16 2.10
N THR A 62 25.33 6.37 3.41
CA THR A 62 24.06 6.11 4.10
C THR A 62 22.93 7.02 3.57
N GLU A 63 23.21 8.30 3.38
CA GLU A 63 22.26 9.27 2.82
C GLU A 63 21.85 8.92 1.39
N ALA A 64 22.80 8.46 0.57
CA ALA A 64 22.53 7.97 -0.78
C ALA A 64 21.63 6.72 -0.77
N MET A 65 21.85 5.78 0.16
CA MET A 65 20.99 4.59 0.30
C MET A 65 19.57 4.95 0.76
N ILE A 66 19.42 5.93 1.65
CA ILE A 66 18.10 6.45 2.03
C ILE A 66 17.42 7.07 0.81
N ALA A 67 18.10 7.95 0.08
CA ALA A 67 17.55 8.57 -1.12
C ALA A 67 17.14 7.53 -2.19
N LEU A 68 17.98 6.50 -2.40
CA LEU A 68 17.67 5.38 -3.29
C LEU A 68 16.39 4.67 -2.88
N SER A 69 16.20 4.41 -1.59
CA SER A 69 14.96 3.79 -1.09
C SER A 69 13.74 4.65 -1.41
N LEU A 70 13.89 5.98 -1.47
CA LEU A 70 12.84 6.93 -1.82
C LEU A 70 12.62 7.12 -3.32
N GLY A 71 13.30 6.33 -4.16
CA GLY A 71 13.20 6.38 -5.61
C GLY A 71 14.15 7.37 -6.28
N PHE A 72 15.08 7.99 -5.55
CA PHE A 72 16.08 8.89 -6.13
C PHE A 72 17.33 8.12 -6.55
N PRO A 73 17.73 8.12 -7.83
CA PRO A 73 18.92 7.42 -8.28
C PRO A 73 20.19 7.99 -7.64
N ILE A 74 21.18 7.12 -7.41
CA ILE A 74 22.43 7.46 -6.70
C ILE A 74 23.26 8.48 -7.47
N ASP A 75 23.29 8.38 -8.80
CA ASP A 75 24.22 9.08 -9.69
C ASP A 75 23.52 9.87 -10.81
N ALA A 76 22.18 9.92 -10.78
CA ALA A 76 21.37 10.61 -11.77
C ALA A 76 20.34 11.57 -11.14
N LEU A 77 19.77 12.42 -11.99
CA LEU A 77 18.59 13.20 -11.67
C LEU A 77 17.34 12.49 -12.17
N LEU A 78 16.23 12.72 -11.47
CA LEU A 78 14.90 12.35 -11.94
C LEU A 78 14.50 13.22 -13.14
N ASP A 79 13.61 12.70 -13.98
CA ASP A 79 13.02 13.48 -15.08
C ASP A 79 12.28 14.72 -14.54
N GLU A 80 11.66 14.60 -13.37
CA GLU A 80 11.01 15.71 -12.66
C GLU A 80 12.01 16.80 -12.27
N GLU A 81 13.21 16.43 -11.80
CA GLU A 81 14.28 17.37 -11.43
C GLU A 81 14.83 18.09 -12.66
N LEU A 82 15.01 17.35 -13.76
CA LEU A 82 15.44 17.90 -15.03
C LEU A 82 14.41 18.89 -15.58
N ARG A 83 13.12 18.53 -15.55
CA ARG A 83 12.02 19.43 -15.99
C ARG A 83 11.89 20.67 -15.11
N ALA A 84 12.16 20.55 -13.81
CA ALA A 84 12.12 21.67 -12.88
C ALA A 84 13.32 22.62 -13.02
N GLY A 85 14.35 22.26 -13.79
CA GLY A 85 15.53 23.12 -14.01
C GLY A 85 16.33 23.35 -12.72
N VAL A 86 16.46 22.32 -11.89
CA VAL A 86 17.12 22.43 -10.57
C VAL A 86 18.61 22.75 -10.65
N LEU A 87 19.27 22.44 -11.77
CA LEU A 87 20.71 22.68 -11.96
C LEU A 87 20.98 24.05 -12.60
N PRO A 88 21.88 24.87 -12.03
CA PRO A 88 22.39 26.08 -12.68
C PRO A 88 23.24 25.77 -13.93
N SER A 89 23.99 24.67 -13.89
CA SER A 89 24.79 24.14 -15.00
C SER A 89 25.05 22.64 -14.80
N PRO A 90 25.38 21.88 -15.85
CA PRO A 90 25.65 20.44 -15.75
C PRO A 90 26.78 20.07 -14.78
N SER A 91 27.75 20.96 -14.58
CA SER A 91 28.90 20.73 -13.68
C SER A 91 28.50 20.60 -12.20
N HIS A 92 27.32 21.07 -11.81
CA HIS A 92 26.84 21.04 -10.42
C HIS A 92 26.03 19.78 -10.08
N GLN A 93 25.89 18.82 -11.00
CA GLN A 93 25.04 17.64 -10.81
C GLN A 93 25.42 16.85 -9.55
N ASN A 94 26.69 16.52 -9.37
CA ASN A 94 27.13 15.71 -8.23
C ASN A 94 26.88 16.42 -6.90
N ASP A 95 27.22 17.71 -6.82
CA ASP A 95 26.98 18.52 -5.61
C ASP A 95 25.48 18.61 -5.28
N TYR A 96 24.63 18.78 -6.30
CA TYR A 96 23.18 18.81 -6.13
C TYR A 96 22.67 17.47 -5.58
N ILE A 97 23.11 16.35 -6.15
CA ILE A 97 22.69 15.01 -5.72
C ILE A 97 23.04 14.77 -4.25
N VAL A 98 24.26 15.13 -3.84
CA VAL A 98 24.70 15.02 -2.44
C VAL A 98 23.82 15.87 -1.53
N LEU A 99 23.54 17.13 -1.88
CA LEU A 99 22.68 18.01 -1.08
C LEU A 99 21.23 17.51 -1.01
N ARG A 100 20.68 17.04 -2.13
CA ARG A 100 19.34 16.45 -2.24
C ARG A 100 19.20 15.23 -1.33
N ASN A 101 20.18 14.32 -1.37
CA ASN A 101 20.23 13.14 -0.50
C ASN A 101 20.34 13.52 0.98
N HIS A 102 21.19 14.50 1.29
CA HIS A 102 21.38 15.02 2.64
C HIS A 102 20.06 15.58 3.22
N ILE A 103 19.35 16.41 2.46
CA ILE A 103 18.07 17.00 2.90
C ILE A 103 17.02 15.90 3.15
N LEU A 104 16.89 14.93 2.23
CA LEU A 104 15.98 13.80 2.38
C LEU A 104 16.27 13.00 3.65
N ALA A 105 17.53 12.63 3.86
CA ALA A 105 17.96 11.86 5.03
C ALA A 105 17.72 12.62 6.33
N ARG A 106 18.04 13.93 6.36
CA ARG A 106 17.82 14.80 7.53
C ARG A 106 16.35 14.89 7.92
N TRP A 107 15.44 15.00 6.95
CA TRP A 107 14.01 14.98 7.24
C TRP A 107 13.53 13.59 7.66
N ARG A 108 14.00 12.53 6.98
CA ARG A 108 13.62 11.14 7.30
C ARG A 108 14.07 10.70 8.70
N ALA A 109 15.13 11.30 9.25
CA ALA A 109 15.58 11.05 10.61
C ALA A 109 14.62 11.58 11.69
N ASP A 110 13.89 12.67 11.41
CA ASP A 110 12.90 13.25 12.34
C ASP A 110 11.70 13.81 11.56
N VAL A 111 10.81 12.91 11.17
CA VAL A 111 9.60 13.25 10.38
C VAL A 111 8.55 14.00 11.21
N ARG A 112 8.72 14.09 12.54
CA ARG A 112 7.83 14.81 13.45
C ARG A 112 8.14 16.30 13.48
N SER A 113 9.36 16.70 13.16
CA SER A 113 9.74 18.12 13.11
C SER A 113 9.68 18.66 11.69
N TYR A 114 9.26 19.91 11.53
CA TYR A 114 9.40 20.62 10.27
C TYR A 114 10.88 20.94 10.02
N LEU A 115 11.44 20.42 8.92
CA LEU A 115 12.80 20.71 8.50
C LEU A 115 12.86 22.10 7.86
N THR A 116 13.73 22.98 8.35
CA THR A 116 13.92 24.33 7.82
C THR A 116 15.22 24.42 7.02
N ARG A 117 15.27 25.35 6.06
CA ARG A 117 16.53 25.69 5.34
C ARG A 117 17.64 26.11 6.31
N SER A 118 17.31 26.82 7.40
CA SER A 118 18.30 27.24 8.40
C SER A 118 19.01 26.04 9.04
N ARG A 119 18.28 24.96 9.34
CA ARG A 119 18.84 23.76 9.96
C ARG A 119 19.77 23.00 9.00
N ILE A 120 19.50 23.05 7.70
CA ILE A 120 20.39 22.49 6.68
C ILE A 120 21.64 23.37 6.46
N ARG A 121 21.52 24.70 6.55
CA ARG A 121 22.69 25.60 6.49
C ARG A 121 23.71 25.37 7.60
N GLU A 122 23.30 24.80 8.72
CA GLU A 122 24.21 24.43 9.81
C GLU A 122 25.15 23.26 9.44
N THR A 123 24.77 22.44 8.44
CA THR A 123 25.51 21.24 8.02
C THR A 123 26.15 21.35 6.63
N VAL A 124 25.87 22.43 5.89
CA VAL A 124 26.32 22.64 4.50
C VAL A 124 27.21 23.88 4.41
N SER A 125 28.28 23.81 3.59
CA SER A 125 29.15 24.97 3.32
C SER A 125 28.38 26.10 2.64
N ALA A 126 28.67 27.35 3.03
CA ALA A 126 27.98 28.54 2.50
C ALA A 126 28.12 28.71 0.98
N GLU A 127 29.16 28.13 0.36
CA GLU A 127 29.36 28.14 -1.09
C GLU A 127 28.26 27.41 -1.86
N TYR A 128 27.60 26.43 -1.22
CA TYR A 128 26.55 25.61 -1.83
C TYR A 128 25.13 26.10 -1.49
N ASP A 129 24.96 27.25 -0.80
CA ASP A 129 23.65 27.72 -0.32
C ASP A 129 22.62 27.87 -1.44
N GLY A 130 23.04 28.37 -2.60
CA GLY A 130 22.16 28.52 -3.77
C GLY A 130 21.66 27.18 -4.31
N LEU A 131 22.52 26.17 -4.35
CA LEU A 131 22.16 24.82 -4.83
C LEU A 131 21.32 24.08 -3.78
N MET A 132 21.65 24.23 -2.50
CA MET A 132 20.88 23.71 -1.38
C MET A 132 19.45 24.26 -1.37
N CYS A 133 19.28 25.58 -1.57
CA CYS A 133 17.93 26.17 -1.64
C CYS A 133 17.11 25.57 -2.79
N ARG A 134 17.72 25.36 -3.97
CA ARG A 134 17.03 24.72 -5.12
C ARG A 134 16.60 23.29 -4.82
N ALA A 135 17.49 22.49 -4.24
CA ALA A 135 17.17 21.11 -3.83
C ALA A 135 16.07 21.09 -2.77
N PHE A 136 16.16 21.97 -1.76
CA PHE A 136 15.16 22.08 -0.71
C PHE A 136 13.78 22.46 -1.27
N ASP A 137 13.73 23.42 -2.19
CA ASP A 137 12.49 23.94 -2.75
C ASP A 137 11.82 22.89 -3.65
N PHE A 138 12.59 22.23 -4.50
CA PHE A 138 12.11 21.10 -5.28
C PHE A 138 11.51 20.00 -4.37
N LEU A 139 12.24 19.56 -3.34
CA LEU A 139 11.78 18.51 -2.44
C LEU A 139 10.53 18.92 -1.63
N LEU A 140 10.43 20.19 -1.24
CA LEU A 140 9.26 20.71 -0.53
C LEU A 140 8.03 20.79 -1.44
N GLU A 141 8.17 21.40 -2.62
CA GLU A 141 7.10 21.62 -3.57
C GLU A 141 6.55 20.30 -4.14
N GLN A 142 7.41 19.32 -4.38
CA GLN A 142 7.01 17.98 -4.83
C GLN A 142 6.56 17.06 -3.69
N GLY A 143 6.58 17.54 -2.43
CA GLY A 143 6.07 16.79 -1.28
C GLY A 143 6.95 15.62 -0.83
N HIS A 144 8.26 15.66 -1.09
CA HIS A 144 9.22 14.65 -0.62
C HIS A 144 9.67 14.87 0.83
N ILE A 145 9.60 16.10 1.33
CA ILE A 145 9.87 16.47 2.72
C ILE A 145 8.72 17.28 3.29
N ASN A 146 8.67 17.41 4.62
CA ASN A 146 7.74 18.26 5.35
C ASN A 146 6.24 18.00 5.04
N PHE A 147 5.90 16.79 4.59
CA PHE A 147 4.51 16.41 4.38
C PHE A 147 3.92 15.70 5.62
N GLY A 148 2.60 15.54 5.62
CA GLY A 148 1.89 14.67 6.54
C GLY A 148 1.05 15.39 7.59
N VAL A 149 1.05 14.85 8.82
CA VAL A 149 0.08 15.16 9.87
C VAL A 149 0.70 15.62 11.18
N SER A 150 2.03 15.74 11.26
CA SER A 150 2.68 16.26 12.47
C SER A 150 2.20 17.68 12.81
N PRO A 151 1.96 18.02 14.10
CA PRO A 151 1.67 19.38 14.53
C PRO A 151 2.72 20.41 14.06
N SER A 152 4.00 20.03 14.03
CA SER A 152 5.08 20.93 13.57
C SER A 152 4.92 21.29 12.10
N VAL A 153 4.52 20.32 11.26
CA VAL A 153 4.23 20.54 9.84
C VAL A 153 3.00 21.42 9.67
N ARG A 154 1.91 21.10 10.36
CA ARG A 154 0.63 21.82 10.24
C ARG A 154 0.70 23.26 10.74
N SER A 155 1.54 23.53 11.74
CA SER A 155 1.77 24.90 12.24
C SER A 155 2.38 25.86 11.21
N ARG A 156 2.86 25.35 10.07
CA ARG A 156 3.40 26.15 8.96
C ARG A 156 2.36 26.54 7.93
N PHE A 157 1.11 26.06 8.06
CA PHE A 157 0.06 26.43 7.14
C PHE A 157 -0.25 27.92 7.28
N PRO A 158 -0.42 28.65 6.17
CA PRO A 158 -0.72 30.07 6.22
C PRO A 158 -2.12 30.31 6.80
N GLU A 159 -2.29 31.40 7.55
CA GLU A 159 -3.59 31.80 8.10
C GLU A 159 -4.54 32.33 7.02
N GLU A 160 -3.99 32.97 5.98
CA GLU A 160 -4.73 33.48 4.84
C GLU A 160 -4.49 32.61 3.60
N HIS A 161 -5.56 32.40 2.83
CA HIS A 161 -5.54 31.59 1.61
C HIS A 161 -5.73 32.47 0.38
N THR A 162 -4.62 32.98 -0.17
CA THR A 162 -4.62 33.97 -1.26
C THR A 162 -4.38 33.36 -2.65
N ASN A 163 -4.00 32.09 -2.75
CA ASN A 163 -3.55 31.49 -4.00
C ASN A 163 -4.68 30.94 -4.90
N GLY A 164 -5.94 31.29 -4.58
CA GLY A 164 -7.12 30.80 -5.27
C GLY A 164 -7.80 29.64 -4.53
N SER A 165 -8.83 29.09 -5.14
CA SER A 165 -9.75 28.13 -4.55
C SER A 165 -9.77 26.80 -5.31
N VAL A 166 -9.83 25.70 -4.56
CA VAL A 166 -9.82 24.34 -5.11
C VAL A 166 -10.94 23.50 -4.50
N LEU A 167 -11.77 22.90 -5.36
CA LEU A 167 -12.70 21.84 -4.97
C LEU A 167 -12.05 20.48 -5.14
N VAL A 168 -11.97 19.69 -4.08
CA VAL A 168 -11.48 18.31 -4.14
C VAL A 168 -12.67 17.37 -4.08
N VAL A 169 -12.86 16.53 -5.10
CA VAL A 169 -13.94 15.55 -5.14
C VAL A 169 -13.42 14.21 -4.60
N GLY A 170 -13.87 13.86 -3.40
CA GLY A 170 -13.52 12.66 -2.65
C GLY A 170 -12.56 12.92 -1.48
N ALA A 171 -12.94 12.48 -0.28
CA ALA A 171 -12.14 12.52 0.95
C ALA A 171 -11.45 11.16 1.23
N GLY A 172 -10.97 10.50 0.18
CA GLY A 172 -10.05 9.36 0.30
C GLY A 172 -8.61 9.79 0.60
N LEU A 173 -7.67 8.83 0.73
CA LEU A 173 -6.24 9.14 0.95
C LEU A 173 -5.69 10.17 -0.05
N ALA A 174 -5.96 10.00 -1.35
CA ALA A 174 -5.48 10.90 -2.39
C ALA A 174 -6.03 12.33 -2.22
N GLY A 175 -7.35 12.47 -2.04
CA GLY A 175 -7.98 13.77 -1.85
C GLY A 175 -7.54 14.48 -0.57
N LEU A 176 -7.43 13.74 0.54
CA LEU A 176 -6.97 14.30 1.81
C LEU A 176 -5.49 14.72 1.77
N ALA A 177 -4.62 13.92 1.12
CA ALA A 177 -3.21 14.28 0.95
C ALA A 177 -3.06 15.55 0.11
N ALA A 178 -3.75 15.62 -1.03
CA ALA A 178 -3.73 16.79 -1.89
C ALA A 178 -4.31 18.02 -1.20
N ALA A 179 -5.45 17.88 -0.51
CA ALA A 179 -6.07 18.97 0.23
C ALA A 179 -5.13 19.54 1.31
N GLY A 180 -4.44 18.66 2.07
CA GLY A 180 -3.45 19.09 3.06
C GLY A 180 -2.30 19.89 2.45
N GLN A 181 -1.74 19.42 1.33
CA GLN A 181 -0.64 20.13 0.65
C GLN A 181 -1.11 21.47 0.06
N LEU A 182 -2.27 21.50 -0.60
CA LEU A 182 -2.84 22.72 -1.17
C LEU A 182 -3.15 23.78 -0.09
N LEU A 183 -3.65 23.36 1.07
CA LEU A 183 -3.81 24.25 2.23
C LEU A 183 -2.45 24.80 2.68
N GLY A 184 -1.43 23.93 2.79
CA GLY A 184 -0.06 24.33 3.12
C GLY A 184 0.55 25.29 2.10
N PHE A 185 0.16 25.20 0.83
CA PHE A 185 0.54 26.13 -0.23
C PHE A 185 -0.32 27.40 -0.28
N GLY A 186 -1.27 27.61 0.64
CA GLY A 186 -2.07 28.83 0.71
C GLY A 186 -3.27 28.88 -0.23
N PHE A 187 -3.75 27.74 -0.74
CA PHE A 187 -5.02 27.66 -1.46
C PHE A 187 -6.20 27.51 -0.48
N LYS A 188 -7.35 28.06 -0.87
CA LYS A 188 -8.63 27.82 -0.17
C LYS A 188 -9.21 26.50 -0.66
N VAL A 189 -9.23 25.48 0.19
CA VAL A 189 -9.65 24.12 -0.21
C VAL A 189 -10.97 23.73 0.43
N LEU A 190 -11.84 23.09 -0.35
CA LEU A 190 -13.04 22.41 0.15
C LEU A 190 -13.14 21.02 -0.47
N VAL A 191 -13.32 20.00 0.36
CA VAL A 191 -13.47 18.61 -0.07
C VAL A 191 -14.95 18.21 -0.05
N LEU A 192 -15.44 17.64 -1.15
CA LEU A 192 -16.79 17.09 -1.28
C LEU A 192 -16.71 15.56 -1.23
N GLU A 193 -17.30 14.94 -0.21
CA GLU A 193 -17.30 13.48 -0.02
C GLU A 193 -18.73 12.93 -0.12
N GLY A 194 -18.92 11.94 -0.99
CA GLY A 194 -20.23 11.33 -1.22
C GLY A 194 -20.73 10.52 -0.03
N ARG A 195 -19.83 9.94 0.76
CA ARG A 195 -20.17 9.18 1.97
C ARG A 195 -20.36 10.11 3.18
N ASP A 196 -20.88 9.53 4.26
CA ASP A 196 -20.99 10.14 5.60
C ASP A 196 -19.68 10.04 6.41
N ARG A 197 -18.59 9.60 5.77
CA ARG A 197 -17.28 9.37 6.42
C ARG A 197 -16.13 9.64 5.45
N PRO A 198 -14.93 10.00 5.97
CA PRO A 198 -13.72 10.08 5.16
C PRO A 198 -13.10 8.68 4.93
N GLY A 199 -12.01 8.65 4.17
CA GLY A 199 -11.14 7.48 3.96
C GLY A 199 -11.45 6.69 2.69
N GLY A 200 -12.67 6.78 2.16
CA GLY A 200 -13.08 6.07 0.95
C GLY A 200 -12.86 4.55 1.09
N ARG A 201 -11.90 4.01 0.32
CA ARG A 201 -11.50 2.59 0.30
C ARG A 201 -10.59 2.18 1.46
N VAL A 202 -10.13 3.12 2.29
CA VAL A 202 -9.59 2.81 3.62
C VAL A 202 -10.75 2.88 4.58
N TYR A 203 -11.14 1.73 5.12
CA TYR A 203 -12.30 1.63 5.99
C TYR A 203 -12.05 0.65 7.13
N THR A 204 -12.05 1.20 8.34
CA THR A 204 -11.98 0.44 9.58
C THR A 204 -13.38 0.40 10.21
N GLN A 205 -13.92 -0.80 10.35
CA GLN A 205 -15.13 -1.03 11.12
C GLN A 205 -14.77 -1.10 12.61
N ARG A 206 -15.51 -0.36 13.44
CA ARG A 206 -15.48 -0.54 14.90
C ARG A 206 -16.55 -1.54 15.30
N MET A 207 -16.16 -2.53 16.12
CA MET A 207 -17.03 -3.62 16.56
C MET A 207 -16.94 -3.76 18.09
N ALA A 208 -18.01 -4.27 18.70
CA ALA A 208 -18.01 -4.65 20.10
C ALA A 208 -17.37 -6.04 20.25
N GLY A 209 -16.35 -6.12 21.11
CA GLY A 209 -15.67 -7.34 21.48
C GLY A 209 -16.20 -7.94 22.78
N PRO A 210 -15.65 -9.11 23.17
CA PRO A 210 -15.94 -9.73 24.46
C PRO A 210 -15.71 -8.75 25.61
N GLY A 211 -16.62 -8.75 26.59
CA GLY A 211 -16.55 -7.86 27.75
C GLY A 211 -16.68 -6.36 27.43
N GLY A 212 -17.19 -5.99 26.25
CA GLY A 212 -17.36 -4.58 25.84
C GLY A 212 -16.08 -3.92 25.32
N SER A 213 -15.05 -4.70 25.03
CA SER A 213 -13.82 -4.20 24.39
C SER A 213 -14.10 -3.57 23.02
N ALA A 214 -13.38 -2.51 22.67
CA ALA A 214 -13.50 -1.88 21.37
C ALA A 214 -12.54 -2.55 20.38
N ILE A 215 -13.10 -3.13 19.31
CA ILE A 215 -12.35 -3.80 18.27
C ILE A 215 -12.33 -2.95 17.01
N ALA A 216 -11.17 -2.87 16.34
CA ALA A 216 -11.00 -2.19 15.06
C ALA A 216 -10.55 -3.17 13.98
N VAL A 217 -11.33 -3.28 12.89
CA VAL A 217 -11.04 -4.21 11.79
C VAL A 217 -11.07 -3.49 10.45
N ASP A 218 -10.00 -3.64 9.66
CA ASP A 218 -9.89 -3.03 8.33
C ASP A 218 -10.60 -3.87 7.26
N LEU A 219 -11.79 -3.42 6.87
CA LEU A 219 -12.56 -3.96 5.74
C LEU A 219 -12.07 -3.40 4.39
N GLY A 220 -11.40 -2.25 4.41
CA GLY A 220 -10.75 -1.65 3.25
C GLY A 220 -9.27 -2.02 3.13
N GLY A 221 -8.44 -1.08 2.66
CA GLY A 221 -6.99 -1.22 2.66
C GLY A 221 -6.44 -1.44 4.07
N SER A 222 -5.77 -2.56 4.30
CA SER A 222 -5.34 -3.02 5.63
C SER A 222 -3.83 -3.21 5.81
N VAL A 223 -3.09 -3.45 4.72
CA VAL A 223 -1.65 -3.74 4.77
C VAL A 223 -0.88 -2.51 4.32
N VAL A 224 0.17 -2.14 5.07
CA VAL A 224 1.20 -1.20 4.62
C VAL A 224 2.32 -2.03 4.00
N THR A 225 2.49 -1.93 2.69
CA THR A 225 3.43 -2.77 1.91
C THR A 225 4.82 -2.14 1.87
N GLY A 226 5.71 -2.65 2.72
CA GLY A 226 7.06 -2.09 2.85
C GLY A 226 7.01 -0.77 3.62
N ILE A 227 8.02 -0.50 4.45
CA ILE A 227 7.99 0.64 5.37
C ILE A 227 9.15 1.62 5.14
N HIS A 228 10.27 1.19 4.55
CA HIS A 228 11.46 2.04 4.45
C HIS A 228 11.22 3.29 3.58
N ALA A 229 10.47 3.14 2.50
CA ALA A 229 10.18 4.22 1.56
C ALA A 229 8.75 4.75 1.65
N ASN A 230 7.88 4.02 2.34
CA ASN A 230 6.44 4.18 2.22
C ASN A 230 5.97 5.45 2.94
N PRO A 231 5.27 6.37 2.25
CA PRO A 231 4.75 7.58 2.89
C PRO A 231 3.75 7.28 4.00
N LEU A 232 3.10 6.11 4.00
CA LEU A 232 2.21 5.70 5.10
C LEU A 232 3.00 5.35 6.38
N GLY A 233 4.24 4.83 6.25
CA GLY A 233 5.15 4.62 7.38
C GLY A 233 5.53 5.94 8.05
N VAL A 234 5.79 7.00 7.25
CA VAL A 234 5.99 8.36 7.78
C VAL A 234 4.78 8.80 8.61
N LEU A 235 3.56 8.63 8.11
CA LEU A 235 2.37 9.03 8.85
C LEU A 235 2.21 8.23 10.15
N ALA A 236 2.50 6.93 10.13
CA ALA A 236 2.49 6.09 11.33
C ALA A 236 3.50 6.60 12.37
N ARG A 237 4.73 6.94 11.95
CA ARG A 237 5.78 7.53 12.79
C ARG A 237 5.38 8.89 13.37
N GLN A 238 4.80 9.77 12.55
CA GLN A 238 4.30 11.08 12.99
C GLN A 238 3.23 10.95 14.06
N LEU A 239 2.38 9.92 13.96
CA LEU A 239 1.30 9.65 14.91
C LEU A 239 1.73 8.78 16.11
N GLY A 240 2.92 8.19 16.06
CA GLY A 240 3.39 7.23 17.06
C GLY A 240 2.50 5.99 17.14
N VAL A 241 1.96 5.53 16.01
CA VAL A 241 1.13 4.31 15.97
C VAL A 241 2.02 3.09 15.76
N PRO A 242 1.91 2.05 16.62
CA PRO A 242 2.67 0.83 16.44
C PRO A 242 2.31 0.10 15.14
N LEU A 243 3.35 -0.44 14.50
CA LEU A 243 3.22 -1.33 13.34
C LEU A 243 3.52 -2.77 13.77
N HIS A 244 2.75 -3.72 13.26
CA HIS A 244 2.94 -5.15 13.48
C HIS A 244 3.40 -5.80 12.18
N ASN A 245 4.64 -6.30 12.16
CA ASN A 245 5.20 -6.98 10.99
C ASN A 245 4.46 -8.31 10.78
N ILE A 246 3.94 -8.51 9.59
CA ILE A 246 3.15 -9.70 9.26
C ILE A 246 4.11 -10.87 9.06
N ARG A 247 3.90 -11.96 9.81
CA ARG A 247 4.73 -13.16 9.79
C ARG A 247 4.39 -14.09 8.61
N TRP A 248 4.67 -13.64 7.37
CA TRP A 248 4.34 -14.37 6.14
C TRP A 248 4.99 -15.75 6.01
N GLU A 249 6.16 -15.94 6.60
CA GLU A 249 6.88 -17.22 6.58
C GLU A 249 6.12 -18.33 7.35
N ASN A 250 5.13 -17.96 8.17
CA ASN A 250 4.30 -18.87 8.95
C ASN A 250 2.82 -18.81 8.49
N CYS A 251 2.56 -19.17 7.23
CA CYS A 251 1.22 -19.30 6.67
C CYS A 251 0.85 -20.76 6.41
N PRO A 252 0.42 -21.54 7.43
CA PRO A 252 0.04 -22.93 7.23
C PRO A 252 -1.18 -23.04 6.30
N LEU A 253 -1.17 -24.05 5.44
CA LEU A 253 -2.28 -24.38 4.54
C LEU A 253 -3.06 -25.58 5.06
N TYR A 254 -4.38 -25.52 4.97
CA TYR A 254 -5.30 -26.58 5.37
C TYR A 254 -6.14 -27.05 4.19
N ARG A 255 -6.36 -28.36 4.08
CA ARG A 255 -7.29 -28.96 3.12
C ARG A 255 -8.75 -28.71 3.56
N PRO A 256 -9.75 -28.88 2.67
CA PRO A 256 -11.16 -28.70 3.02
C PRO A 256 -11.66 -29.60 4.17
N ASP A 257 -11.02 -30.75 4.36
CA ASP A 257 -11.29 -31.67 5.48
C ASP A 257 -10.61 -31.28 6.80
N GLY A 258 -9.87 -30.17 6.80
CA GLY A 258 -9.18 -29.60 7.93
C GLY A 258 -7.79 -30.14 8.22
N ARG A 259 -7.30 -31.12 7.46
CA ARG A 259 -5.93 -31.62 7.65
C ARG A 259 -4.91 -30.60 7.12
N ALA A 260 -3.83 -30.41 7.87
CA ALA A 260 -2.70 -29.62 7.41
C ALA A 260 -2.10 -30.22 6.12
N VAL A 261 -1.68 -29.34 5.21
CA VAL A 261 -0.89 -29.69 4.04
C VAL A 261 0.54 -30.00 4.47
N ASP A 262 1.19 -30.97 3.83
CA ASP A 262 2.62 -31.24 4.05
C ASP A 262 3.45 -30.05 3.52
N PRO A 263 4.26 -29.38 4.36
CA PRO A 263 5.09 -28.25 3.95
C PRO A 263 6.02 -28.56 2.76
N ARG A 264 6.43 -29.82 2.58
CA ARG A 264 7.24 -30.21 1.41
C ARG A 264 6.42 -30.15 0.12
N ARG A 265 5.18 -30.64 0.16
CA ARG A 265 4.26 -30.60 -1.00
C ARG A 265 3.91 -29.16 -1.35
N ASP A 266 3.64 -28.33 -0.34
CA ASP A 266 3.41 -26.89 -0.50
C ASP A 266 4.59 -26.23 -1.22
N HIS A 267 5.82 -26.42 -0.71
CA HIS A 267 7.03 -25.87 -1.33
C HIS A 267 7.29 -26.35 -2.76
N GLU A 268 7.02 -27.63 -3.06
CA GLU A 268 7.13 -28.17 -4.41
C GLU A 268 6.14 -27.50 -5.38
N VAL A 269 4.87 -27.32 -4.97
CA VAL A 269 3.85 -26.68 -5.81
C VAL A 269 4.10 -25.18 -5.96
N ASP A 270 4.56 -24.49 -4.91
CA ASP A 270 5.00 -23.09 -5.00
C ASP A 270 6.15 -22.94 -6.02
N SER A 271 7.11 -23.87 -6.02
CA SER A 271 8.19 -23.88 -7.02
C SER A 271 7.66 -24.06 -8.45
N VAL A 272 6.65 -24.93 -8.63
CA VAL A 272 5.96 -25.10 -9.93
C VAL A 272 5.23 -23.82 -10.34
N PHE A 273 4.48 -23.20 -9.42
CA PHE A 273 3.76 -21.95 -9.66
C PHE A 273 4.72 -20.82 -10.10
N ASN A 274 5.82 -20.62 -9.38
CA ASN A 274 6.84 -19.64 -9.73
C ASN A 274 7.48 -19.94 -11.10
N SER A 275 7.72 -21.22 -11.40
CA SER A 275 8.27 -21.63 -12.71
C SER A 275 7.30 -21.34 -13.85
N LEU A 276 5.99 -21.51 -13.63
CA LEU A 276 4.96 -21.16 -14.61
C LEU A 276 4.92 -19.65 -14.87
N LEU A 277 5.06 -18.81 -13.83
CA LEU A 277 5.15 -17.35 -13.98
C LEU A 277 6.40 -16.94 -14.78
N GLU A 278 7.55 -17.53 -14.49
CA GLU A 278 8.78 -17.28 -15.25
C GLU A 278 8.59 -17.65 -16.74
N LYS A 279 7.93 -18.79 -17.02
CA LYS A 279 7.61 -19.20 -18.38
C LYS A 279 6.59 -18.28 -19.05
N ALA A 280 5.64 -17.71 -18.30
CA ALA A 280 4.72 -16.70 -18.81
C ALA A 280 5.45 -15.41 -19.19
N SER A 281 6.45 -14.99 -18.41
CA SER A 281 7.32 -13.86 -18.77
C SER A 281 8.14 -14.12 -20.03
N GLN A 282 8.72 -15.32 -20.17
CA GLN A 282 9.44 -15.72 -21.39
C GLN A 282 8.50 -15.76 -22.60
N LEU A 283 7.27 -16.23 -22.43
CA LEU A 283 6.24 -16.20 -23.47
C LEU A 283 5.91 -14.77 -23.89
N ARG A 284 5.71 -13.86 -22.92
CA ARG A 284 5.52 -12.43 -23.17
C ARG A 284 6.65 -11.85 -24.05
N GLU A 285 7.91 -12.11 -23.70
CA GLU A 285 9.07 -11.61 -24.45
C GLU A 285 9.09 -12.12 -25.90
N MET A 286 8.79 -13.41 -26.11
CA MET A 286 8.74 -14.00 -27.45
C MET A 286 7.59 -13.45 -28.30
N MET A 287 6.46 -13.11 -27.68
CA MET A 287 5.26 -12.65 -28.38
C MET A 287 5.25 -11.15 -28.68
N GLY A 288 6.06 -10.36 -27.98
CA GLY A 288 6.12 -8.91 -28.14
C GLY A 288 4.75 -8.25 -28.00
N ALA A 289 4.36 -7.43 -28.98
CA ALA A 289 3.10 -6.67 -28.93
C ALA A 289 1.84 -7.54 -28.79
N PHE A 290 1.84 -8.76 -29.36
CA PHE A 290 0.70 -9.69 -29.31
C PHE A 290 0.40 -10.21 -27.90
N ALA A 291 1.35 -10.10 -26.96
CA ALA A 291 1.13 -10.48 -25.57
C ALA A 291 0.02 -9.63 -24.91
N SER A 292 -0.24 -8.41 -25.41
CA SER A 292 -1.23 -7.51 -24.83
C SER A 292 -2.68 -8.02 -24.94
N ASP A 293 -2.94 -8.91 -25.90
CA ASP A 293 -4.27 -9.49 -26.15
C ASP A 293 -4.50 -10.83 -25.43
N ILE A 294 -3.53 -11.27 -24.63
CA ILE A 294 -3.56 -12.54 -23.91
C ILE A 294 -3.66 -12.29 -22.42
N SER A 295 -4.58 -13.01 -21.77
CA SER A 295 -4.67 -13.00 -20.32
C SER A 295 -3.63 -13.91 -19.67
N LEU A 296 -3.15 -13.49 -18.50
CA LEU A 296 -2.25 -14.28 -17.66
C LEU A 296 -2.86 -15.65 -17.36
N GLY A 297 -4.15 -15.71 -17.07
CA GLY A 297 -4.87 -16.97 -16.81
C GLY A 297 -4.81 -17.94 -18.00
N SER A 298 -4.99 -17.43 -19.23
CA SER A 298 -4.87 -18.26 -20.44
C SER A 298 -3.45 -18.77 -20.65
N ALA A 299 -2.44 -17.92 -20.43
CA ALA A 299 -1.03 -18.30 -20.52
C ALA A 299 -0.69 -19.38 -19.47
N MET A 300 -1.06 -19.17 -18.21
CA MET A 300 -0.77 -20.09 -17.10
C MET A 300 -1.43 -21.46 -17.31
N GLU A 301 -2.69 -21.52 -17.74
CA GLU A 301 -3.37 -22.80 -18.00
C GLU A 301 -2.78 -23.52 -19.23
N THR A 302 -2.36 -22.78 -20.27
CA THR A 302 -1.66 -23.35 -21.43
C THR A 302 -0.33 -23.98 -21.03
N LEU A 303 0.49 -23.25 -20.26
CA LEU A 303 1.78 -23.73 -19.78
C LEU A 303 1.64 -24.91 -18.82
N ARG A 304 0.65 -24.88 -17.91
CA ARG A 304 0.36 -26.00 -17.00
C ARG A 304 0.06 -27.29 -17.79
N ARG A 305 -0.77 -27.20 -18.84
CA ARG A 305 -1.10 -28.34 -19.72
C ARG A 305 0.12 -28.82 -20.51
N LEU A 306 0.88 -27.89 -21.09
CA LEU A 306 2.06 -28.19 -21.91
C LEU A 306 3.12 -28.95 -21.11
N TYR A 307 3.46 -28.46 -19.92
CA TYR A 307 4.45 -29.10 -19.04
C TYR A 307 3.87 -30.25 -18.22
N GLY A 308 2.54 -30.43 -18.23
CA GLY A 308 1.89 -31.53 -17.55
C GLY A 308 2.05 -31.48 -16.03
N VAL A 309 2.05 -30.30 -15.43
CA VAL A 309 2.22 -30.09 -13.98
C VAL A 309 0.87 -29.95 -13.27
N ALA A 310 0.84 -30.20 -11.97
CA ALA A 310 -0.37 -30.20 -11.13
C ALA A 310 -1.49 -31.08 -11.71
N ARG A 311 -1.19 -32.38 -11.84
CA ARG A 311 -2.11 -33.38 -12.45
C ARG A 311 -2.94 -34.11 -11.41
N SER A 312 -2.41 -34.28 -10.19
CA SER A 312 -3.19 -34.85 -9.09
C SER A 312 -4.19 -33.83 -8.56
N SER A 313 -5.27 -34.29 -7.92
CA SER A 313 -6.24 -33.39 -7.27
C SER A 313 -5.55 -32.49 -6.25
N GLU A 314 -4.68 -33.07 -5.42
CA GLU A 314 -3.96 -32.36 -4.37
C GLU A 314 -3.04 -31.26 -4.93
N GLU A 315 -2.22 -31.57 -5.93
CA GLU A 315 -1.35 -30.56 -6.54
C GLU A 315 -2.17 -29.47 -7.23
N ARG A 316 -3.34 -29.82 -7.79
CA ARG A 316 -4.22 -28.86 -8.44
C ARG A 316 -4.85 -27.90 -7.43
N GLU A 317 -5.35 -28.42 -6.32
CA GLU A 317 -5.92 -27.63 -5.21
C GLU A 317 -4.88 -26.64 -4.65
N LEU A 318 -3.63 -27.09 -4.46
CA LEU A 318 -2.52 -26.23 -4.03
C LEU A 318 -2.18 -25.16 -5.07
N LEU A 319 -2.07 -25.54 -6.34
CA LEU A 319 -1.80 -24.58 -7.42
C LEU A 319 -2.92 -23.55 -7.54
N ASP A 320 -4.18 -23.97 -7.39
CA ASP A 320 -5.34 -23.07 -7.38
C ASP A 320 -5.33 -22.12 -6.18
N TRP A 321 -4.81 -22.53 -5.01
CA TRP A 321 -4.59 -21.61 -3.90
C TRP A 321 -3.56 -20.52 -4.23
N HIS A 322 -2.44 -20.87 -4.86
CA HIS A 322 -1.47 -19.86 -5.33
C HIS A 322 -2.06 -18.93 -6.40
N PHE A 323 -2.90 -19.46 -7.30
CA PHE A 323 -3.66 -18.64 -8.23
C PHE A 323 -4.64 -17.71 -7.51
N ALA A 324 -5.36 -18.19 -6.50
CA ALA A 324 -6.24 -17.35 -5.69
C ALA A 324 -5.47 -16.25 -4.96
N ASN A 325 -4.27 -16.55 -4.47
CA ASN A 325 -3.39 -15.56 -3.83
C ASN A 325 -2.92 -14.48 -4.82
N LEU A 326 -2.64 -14.87 -6.07
CA LEU A 326 -2.32 -13.92 -7.14
C LEU A 326 -3.53 -13.06 -7.55
N GLU A 327 -4.73 -13.66 -7.60
CA GLU A 327 -5.99 -12.93 -7.82
C GLU A 327 -6.31 -11.97 -6.67
N TYR A 328 -5.98 -12.35 -5.43
CA TYR A 328 -6.06 -11.49 -4.26
C TYR A 328 -5.13 -10.28 -4.39
N ALA A 329 -3.86 -10.50 -4.71
CA ALA A 329 -2.87 -9.42 -4.85
C ALA A 329 -3.28 -8.39 -5.91
N ASN A 330 -3.88 -8.83 -7.01
CA ASN A 330 -4.35 -7.98 -8.10
C ASN A 330 -5.80 -7.50 -7.94
N ALA A 331 -6.52 -8.02 -6.95
CA ALA A 331 -7.98 -7.90 -6.80
C ALA A 331 -8.75 -8.20 -8.10
N GLY A 332 -8.24 -9.08 -8.96
CA GLY A 332 -8.79 -9.33 -10.31
C GLY A 332 -8.67 -10.80 -10.70
N CYS A 333 -9.51 -11.24 -11.63
CA CYS A 333 -9.45 -12.61 -12.14
C CYS A 333 -8.24 -12.75 -13.07
N LEU A 334 -7.53 -13.88 -13.02
CA LEU A 334 -6.38 -14.11 -13.91
C LEU A 334 -6.76 -14.02 -15.40
N SER A 335 -8.02 -14.31 -15.72
CA SER A 335 -8.60 -14.17 -17.06
C SER A 335 -8.67 -12.74 -17.58
N ASP A 336 -8.60 -11.74 -16.70
CA ASP A 336 -8.67 -10.32 -17.03
C ASP A 336 -7.30 -9.61 -16.93
N LEU A 337 -6.32 -10.24 -16.29
CA LEU A 337 -4.97 -9.69 -16.15
C LEU A 337 -4.19 -9.85 -17.46
N SER A 338 -3.58 -8.77 -17.95
CA SER A 338 -2.72 -8.80 -19.13
C SER A 338 -1.43 -9.55 -18.84
N VAL A 339 -1.10 -10.60 -19.60
CA VAL A 339 0.20 -11.28 -19.44
C VAL A 339 1.37 -10.34 -19.73
N ALA A 340 1.16 -9.30 -20.54
CA ALA A 340 2.18 -8.33 -20.88
C ALA A 340 2.55 -7.40 -19.72
N TYR A 341 1.56 -6.95 -18.93
CA TYR A 341 1.70 -5.78 -18.06
C TYR A 341 1.14 -5.94 -16.64
N TRP A 342 0.77 -7.15 -16.21
CA TRP A 342 0.21 -7.33 -14.85
C TRP A 342 1.20 -7.00 -13.72
N ASP A 343 2.50 -7.18 -13.96
CA ASP A 343 3.65 -7.02 -13.05
C ASP A 343 4.47 -5.76 -13.36
N GLN A 344 3.91 -4.80 -14.11
CA GLN A 344 4.66 -3.61 -14.58
C GLN A 344 5.15 -2.68 -13.45
N ASP A 345 4.53 -2.77 -12.26
CA ASP A 345 4.89 -1.99 -11.08
C ASP A 345 5.87 -2.71 -10.13
N ASP A 346 6.22 -3.97 -10.38
CA ASP A 346 7.20 -4.73 -9.57
C ASP A 346 8.54 -3.98 -9.37
N PRO A 347 9.11 -3.27 -10.37
CA PRO A 347 10.34 -2.50 -10.18
C PRO A 347 10.24 -1.38 -9.13
N TYR A 348 9.04 -0.99 -8.73
CA TYR A 348 8.76 0.08 -7.76
C TYR A 348 8.33 -0.46 -6.39
N GLU A 349 8.50 -1.76 -6.13
CA GLU A 349 8.21 -2.36 -4.82
C GLU A 349 9.03 -1.67 -3.71
N MET A 350 8.36 -1.32 -2.62
CA MET A 350 8.99 -0.66 -1.49
C MET A 350 9.62 -1.68 -0.54
N GLY A 351 10.87 -1.43 -0.16
CA GLY A 351 11.59 -2.29 0.78
C GLY A 351 11.07 -2.24 2.22
N GLY A 352 11.45 -3.26 3.00
CA GLY A 352 11.06 -3.44 4.40
C GLY A 352 9.87 -4.38 4.55
N ASP A 353 9.50 -4.67 5.79
CA ASP A 353 8.42 -5.61 6.09
C ASP A 353 7.04 -5.04 5.71
N HIS A 354 6.09 -5.93 5.41
CA HIS A 354 4.68 -5.54 5.31
C HIS A 354 4.03 -5.59 6.69
N CYS A 355 3.26 -4.56 7.02
CA CYS A 355 2.77 -4.36 8.39
C CYS A 355 1.26 -4.12 8.46
N PHE A 356 0.67 -4.54 9.57
CA PHE A 356 -0.63 -4.06 10.04
C PHE A 356 -0.45 -2.86 10.96
N LEU A 357 -1.42 -1.94 10.95
CA LEU A 357 -1.44 -0.78 11.84
C LEU A 357 -2.33 -1.06 13.04
N ALA A 358 -1.78 -0.93 14.26
CA ALA A 358 -2.54 -1.17 15.49
C ALA A 358 -3.72 -0.18 15.63
N GLY A 359 -4.91 -0.72 15.90
CA GLY A 359 -6.15 0.05 16.01
C GLY A 359 -6.77 0.49 14.67
N GLY A 360 -6.27 -0.04 13.54
CA GLY A 360 -6.83 0.10 12.20
C GLY A 360 -6.45 1.38 11.45
N ASN A 361 -6.45 1.29 10.12
CA ASN A 361 -5.96 2.34 9.22
C ASN A 361 -6.78 3.65 9.24
N TRP A 362 -7.99 3.63 9.80
CA TRP A 362 -8.78 4.83 10.15
C TRP A 362 -7.95 5.89 10.87
N ARG A 363 -6.98 5.50 11.72
CA ARG A 363 -6.16 6.45 12.48
C ARG A 363 -5.39 7.41 11.56
N LEU A 364 -4.90 6.91 10.43
CA LEU A 364 -4.24 7.72 9.41
C LEU A 364 -5.23 8.72 8.78
N ILE A 365 -6.41 8.22 8.39
CA ILE A 365 -7.48 9.03 7.77
C ILE A 365 -7.93 10.16 8.70
N HIS A 366 -8.21 9.83 9.96
CA HIS A 366 -8.65 10.79 10.96
C HIS A 366 -7.62 11.90 11.16
N ALA A 367 -6.34 11.54 11.25
CA ALA A 367 -5.26 12.51 11.36
C ALA A 367 -5.18 13.43 10.14
N MET A 368 -5.25 12.86 8.93
CA MET A 368 -5.22 13.64 7.70
C MET A 368 -6.40 14.61 7.61
N CYS A 369 -7.59 14.21 8.08
CA CYS A 369 -8.82 14.99 8.00
C CYS A 369 -8.93 16.15 9.01
N ARG A 370 -8.16 16.15 10.12
CA ARG A 370 -8.39 17.05 11.28
C ARG A 370 -8.49 18.55 10.96
N ASP A 371 -7.77 19.02 9.95
CA ASP A 371 -7.69 20.45 9.58
C ASP A 371 -8.04 20.67 8.09
N VAL A 372 -8.80 19.74 7.51
CA VAL A 372 -9.25 19.82 6.12
C VAL A 372 -10.76 20.09 6.11
N PRO A 373 -11.24 21.14 5.42
CA PRO A 373 -12.67 21.38 5.29
C PRO A 373 -13.31 20.30 4.41
N VAL A 374 -14.10 19.40 5.02
CA VAL A 374 -14.81 18.31 4.32
C VAL A 374 -16.31 18.44 4.50
N LEU A 375 -17.05 18.38 3.40
CA LEU A 375 -18.51 18.24 3.40
C LEU A 375 -18.89 16.82 3.02
N TYR A 376 -19.49 16.10 3.98
CA TYR A 376 -19.99 14.74 3.81
C TYR A 376 -21.39 14.70 3.20
N GLY A 377 -21.77 13.55 2.66
CA GLY A 377 -23.06 13.34 2.00
C GLY A 377 -23.25 14.18 0.73
N LYS A 378 -22.15 14.63 0.11
CA LYS A 378 -22.13 15.43 -1.12
C LYS A 378 -21.72 14.57 -2.30
N THR A 379 -22.67 13.77 -2.80
CA THR A 379 -22.48 12.98 -4.02
C THR A 379 -22.47 13.91 -5.22
N VAL A 380 -21.29 14.14 -5.77
CA VAL A 380 -21.10 14.92 -6.99
C VAL A 380 -21.69 14.18 -8.20
N THR A 381 -22.47 14.89 -9.01
CA THR A 381 -23.14 14.36 -10.21
C THR A 381 -22.77 15.11 -11.48
N SER A 382 -22.24 16.33 -11.36
CA SER A 382 -21.77 17.12 -12.51
C SER A 382 -20.54 17.94 -12.15
N ILE A 383 -19.60 18.03 -13.09
CA ILE A 383 -18.42 18.90 -13.03
C ILE A 383 -18.34 19.66 -14.35
N SER A 384 -18.62 20.96 -14.31
CA SER A 384 -18.44 21.87 -15.43
C SER A 384 -17.13 22.64 -15.26
N TYR A 385 -16.34 22.79 -16.32
CA TYR A 385 -15.02 23.44 -16.26
C TYR A 385 -14.68 24.23 -17.53
N GLY A 386 -13.96 25.34 -17.37
CA GLY A 386 -13.51 26.18 -18.49
C GLY A 386 -12.60 27.32 -18.02
N ASP A 387 -12.43 28.35 -18.87
CA ASP A 387 -11.52 29.46 -18.58
C ASP A 387 -11.95 30.33 -17.38
N ALA A 388 -13.22 30.24 -16.98
CA ALA A 388 -13.80 30.97 -15.84
C ALA A 388 -13.76 30.18 -14.52
N GLY A 389 -13.11 29.01 -14.49
CA GLY A 389 -13.02 28.14 -13.32
C GLY A 389 -13.90 26.89 -13.43
N VAL A 390 -14.36 26.39 -12.28
CA VAL A 390 -15.11 25.14 -12.17
C VAL A 390 -16.42 25.31 -11.40
N GLU A 391 -17.42 24.56 -11.81
CA GLU A 391 -18.70 24.42 -11.12
C GLU A 391 -18.98 22.94 -10.86
N VAL A 392 -19.22 22.58 -9.61
CA VAL A 392 -19.45 21.20 -9.18
C VAL A 392 -20.83 21.09 -8.54
N VAL A 393 -21.66 20.21 -9.08
CA VAL A 393 -23.02 19.96 -8.58
C VAL A 393 -23.02 18.71 -7.72
N ALA A 394 -23.54 18.83 -6.50
CA ALA A 394 -23.77 17.71 -5.60
C ALA A 394 -25.17 17.82 -4.97
N GLY A 395 -26.11 17.01 -5.47
CA GLY A 395 -27.52 17.11 -5.10
C GLY A 395 -28.15 18.40 -5.62
N ASP A 396 -28.74 19.18 -4.72
CA ASP A 396 -29.36 20.49 -4.98
C ASP A 396 -28.39 21.66 -4.80
N GLN A 397 -27.12 21.38 -4.48
CA GLN A 397 -26.11 22.40 -4.22
C GLN A 397 -25.11 22.51 -5.36
N VAL A 398 -24.70 23.76 -5.60
CA VAL A 398 -23.69 24.13 -6.58
C VAL A 398 -22.51 24.75 -5.84
N PHE A 399 -21.31 24.25 -6.13
CA PHE A 399 -20.05 24.72 -5.57
C PHE A 399 -19.19 25.28 -6.69
N GLN A 400 -18.57 26.44 -6.46
CA GLN A 400 -17.72 27.10 -7.45
C GLN A 400 -16.30 27.31 -6.88
N ALA A 401 -15.31 27.17 -7.74
CA ALA A 401 -13.90 27.43 -7.43
C ALA A 401 -13.10 27.72 -8.71
N ASP A 402 -11.83 28.08 -8.55
CA ASP A 402 -10.92 28.29 -9.68
C ASP A 402 -10.49 26.95 -10.30
N MET A 403 -10.37 25.90 -9.49
CA MET A 403 -9.91 24.57 -9.92
C MET A 403 -10.69 23.43 -9.24
N ALA A 404 -10.74 22.27 -9.91
CA ALA A 404 -11.23 21.03 -9.34
C ALA A 404 -10.16 19.93 -9.41
N LEU A 405 -10.00 19.18 -8.32
CA LEU A 405 -9.23 17.94 -8.27
C LEU A 405 -10.17 16.76 -8.08
N CYS A 406 -10.34 15.94 -9.12
CA CYS A 406 -11.21 14.77 -9.08
C CYS A 406 -10.44 13.52 -8.64
N THR A 407 -10.78 12.98 -7.46
CA THR A 407 -10.13 11.78 -6.89
C THR A 407 -11.07 10.58 -6.75
N VAL A 408 -12.18 10.60 -7.49
CA VAL A 408 -13.16 9.52 -7.46
C VAL A 408 -12.55 8.20 -7.94
N PRO A 409 -12.96 7.05 -7.39
CA PRO A 409 -12.46 5.76 -7.86
C PRO A 409 -12.71 5.55 -9.36
N LEU A 410 -11.82 4.80 -10.03
CA LEU A 410 -11.99 4.47 -11.45
C LEU A 410 -13.36 3.80 -11.74
N GLY A 411 -13.86 2.95 -10.83
CA GLY A 411 -15.21 2.38 -10.94
C GLY A 411 -16.33 3.42 -11.01
N VAL A 412 -16.19 4.57 -10.34
CA VAL A 412 -17.14 5.69 -10.43
C VAL A 412 -17.06 6.35 -11.81
N LEU A 413 -15.86 6.61 -12.33
CA LEU A 413 -15.70 7.13 -13.70
C LEU A 413 -16.28 6.18 -14.75
N LYS A 414 -16.05 4.87 -14.62
CA LYS A 414 -16.60 3.85 -15.51
C LYS A 414 -18.13 3.78 -15.47
N SER A 415 -18.75 4.07 -14.33
CA SER A 415 -20.21 4.05 -14.19
C SER A 415 -20.92 5.19 -14.94
N GLY A 416 -20.20 6.25 -15.32
CA GLY A 416 -20.79 7.43 -15.95
C GLY A 416 -21.70 8.26 -15.02
N SER A 417 -21.63 8.06 -13.70
CA SER A 417 -22.46 8.77 -12.72
C SER A 417 -22.14 10.25 -12.56
N ILE A 418 -20.96 10.70 -13.03
CA ILE A 418 -20.55 12.10 -13.03
C ILE A 418 -20.51 12.60 -14.47
N ARG A 419 -21.34 13.60 -14.78
CA ARG A 419 -21.29 14.30 -16.05
C ARG A 419 -20.16 15.33 -16.05
N PHE A 420 -19.36 15.33 -17.10
CA PHE A 420 -18.33 16.36 -17.33
C PHE A 420 -18.78 17.28 -18.45
N ASP A 421 -18.63 18.60 -18.26
CA ASP A 421 -18.97 19.61 -19.26
C ASP A 421 -17.86 20.68 -19.38
N PRO A 422 -17.10 20.73 -20.49
CA PRO A 422 -17.21 19.86 -21.66
C PRO A 422 -16.85 18.41 -21.32
N PRO A 423 -17.21 17.43 -22.18
CA PRO A 423 -16.84 16.04 -21.98
C PRO A 423 -15.32 15.86 -21.83
N LEU A 424 -14.91 14.87 -21.04
CA LEU A 424 -13.50 14.50 -20.92
C LEU A 424 -12.93 14.14 -22.31
N PRO A 425 -11.65 14.49 -22.60
CA PRO A 425 -11.04 14.18 -23.88
C PRO A 425 -11.10 12.69 -24.23
N ALA A 426 -11.25 12.37 -25.52
CA ALA A 426 -11.39 10.99 -26.00
C ALA A 426 -10.28 10.05 -25.49
N ARG A 427 -9.02 10.54 -25.44
CA ARG A 427 -7.89 9.79 -24.89
C ARG A 427 -8.10 9.38 -23.42
N LYS A 428 -8.71 10.25 -22.61
CA LYS A 428 -8.99 9.97 -21.19
C LYS A 428 -10.13 8.95 -21.05
N LEU A 429 -11.20 9.10 -21.83
CA LEU A 429 -12.32 8.16 -21.86
C LEU A 429 -11.86 6.75 -22.28
N GLU A 430 -11.00 6.66 -23.29
CA GLU A 430 -10.45 5.38 -23.75
C GLU A 430 -9.53 4.74 -22.70
N ALA A 431 -8.75 5.53 -21.95
CA ALA A 431 -7.98 5.02 -20.82
C ALA A 431 -8.90 4.47 -19.71
N VAL A 432 -9.95 5.22 -19.34
CA VAL A 432 -10.96 4.77 -18.36
C VAL A 432 -11.64 3.48 -18.82
N ARG A 433 -11.91 3.34 -20.12
CA ARG A 433 -12.51 2.12 -20.69
C ARG A 433 -11.59 0.91 -20.57
N ARG A 434 -10.31 1.06 -20.97
CA ARG A 434 -9.34 -0.05 -21.04
C ARG A 434 -8.82 -0.54 -19.69
N LEU A 435 -8.62 0.36 -18.72
CA LEU A 435 -8.08 -0.04 -17.41
C LEU A 435 -9.05 -0.97 -16.67
N GLY A 436 -8.52 -2.03 -16.04
CA GLY A 436 -9.30 -2.91 -15.15
C GLY A 436 -9.65 -2.22 -13.83
N PHE A 437 -10.76 -2.64 -13.21
CA PHE A 437 -11.11 -2.21 -11.85
C PHE A 437 -11.61 -3.41 -11.05
N GLY A 438 -10.74 -3.91 -10.18
CA GLY A 438 -10.91 -5.16 -9.46
C GLY A 438 -11.96 -5.15 -8.35
N LEU A 439 -12.17 -6.33 -7.77
CA LEU A 439 -13.06 -6.60 -6.65
C LEU A 439 -12.39 -7.59 -5.69
N LEU A 440 -12.41 -7.26 -4.41
CA LEU A 440 -11.95 -8.11 -3.32
C LEU A 440 -12.87 -7.86 -2.12
N ASN A 441 -13.28 -8.93 -1.45
CA ASN A 441 -14.14 -8.86 -0.28
C ASN A 441 -13.51 -9.47 0.97
N LYS A 442 -14.00 -9.02 2.13
CA LYS A 442 -13.55 -9.45 3.45
C LYS A 442 -14.73 -9.76 4.36
N ILE A 443 -14.64 -10.84 5.12
CA ILE A 443 -15.56 -11.14 6.22
C ILE A 443 -14.80 -10.99 7.54
N ALA A 444 -15.15 -9.98 8.34
CA ALA A 444 -14.65 -9.84 9.70
C ALA A 444 -15.51 -10.62 10.69
N MET A 445 -14.88 -11.44 11.53
CA MET A 445 -15.55 -12.26 12.54
C MET A 445 -14.91 -12.02 13.90
N VAL A 446 -15.70 -11.59 14.87
CA VAL A 446 -15.31 -11.41 16.27
C VAL A 446 -15.69 -12.66 17.05
N PHE A 447 -14.75 -13.23 17.79
CA PHE A 447 -14.95 -14.44 18.60
C PHE A 447 -14.90 -14.14 20.11
N PRO A 448 -15.28 -15.10 20.96
CA PRO A 448 -15.13 -14.94 22.42
C PRO A 448 -13.68 -15.02 22.91
N TYR A 449 -12.81 -15.75 22.22
CA TYR A 449 -11.39 -15.93 22.54
C TYR A 449 -10.59 -16.33 21.29
N VAL A 450 -9.26 -16.21 21.36
CA VAL A 450 -8.33 -16.63 20.29
C VAL A 450 -8.15 -18.15 20.35
N PHE A 451 -8.53 -18.87 19.29
CA PHE A 451 -8.38 -20.33 19.20
C PHE A 451 -7.42 -20.80 18.11
N TRP A 452 -6.90 -19.88 17.29
CA TRP A 452 -6.03 -20.14 16.14
C TRP A 452 -4.53 -19.99 16.47
N GLY A 453 -4.18 -19.72 17.73
CA GLY A 453 -2.82 -19.50 18.18
C GLY A 453 -2.39 -18.03 18.18
N GLU A 454 -1.51 -17.67 19.11
CA GLU A 454 -1.03 -16.28 19.26
C GLU A 454 0.06 -15.92 18.24
N ASP A 455 0.75 -16.95 17.70
CA ASP A 455 1.90 -16.81 16.82
C ASP A 455 1.59 -16.87 15.31
N THR A 456 0.31 -16.95 14.96
CA THR A 456 -0.16 -17.06 13.58
C THR A 456 -0.83 -15.75 13.17
N ASP A 457 -0.27 -15.07 12.17
CA ASP A 457 -0.88 -13.86 11.59
C ASP A 457 -1.76 -14.20 10.38
N THR A 458 -1.47 -15.30 9.70
CA THR A 458 -2.19 -15.73 8.49
C THR A 458 -2.26 -17.25 8.40
N PHE A 459 -3.34 -17.79 7.83
CA PHE A 459 -3.38 -19.19 7.39
C PHE A 459 -4.27 -19.35 6.16
N GLY A 460 -3.98 -20.34 5.32
CA GLY A 460 -4.68 -20.59 4.07
C GLY A 460 -5.58 -21.82 4.11
N CYS A 461 -6.58 -21.85 3.25
CA CYS A 461 -7.49 -22.98 3.07
C CYS A 461 -7.62 -23.30 1.59
N LEU A 462 -7.39 -24.56 1.23
CA LEU A 462 -7.57 -25.05 -0.14
C LEU A 462 -9.06 -25.20 -0.47
N ASN A 463 -9.37 -25.29 -1.76
CA ASN A 463 -10.71 -25.54 -2.25
C ASN A 463 -10.69 -26.61 -3.36
N GLU A 464 -11.58 -27.59 -3.28
CA GLU A 464 -11.73 -28.65 -4.29
C GLU A 464 -12.28 -28.12 -5.62
N ASP A 465 -13.08 -27.05 -5.62
CA ASP A 465 -13.61 -26.43 -6.85
C ASP A 465 -12.72 -25.26 -7.27
N SER A 466 -11.99 -25.42 -8.37
CA SER A 466 -11.13 -24.37 -8.95
C SER A 466 -11.86 -23.05 -9.21
N ARG A 467 -13.16 -23.05 -9.48
CA ARG A 467 -13.96 -21.82 -9.68
C ARG A 467 -14.22 -21.07 -8.38
N LYS A 468 -14.06 -21.75 -7.25
CA LYS A 468 -14.21 -21.20 -5.90
C LYS A 468 -12.88 -21.11 -5.16
N ARG A 469 -11.76 -21.24 -5.86
CA ARG A 469 -10.41 -21.18 -5.26
C ARG A 469 -10.17 -19.95 -4.38
N GLY A 470 -10.83 -18.83 -4.68
CA GLY A 470 -10.74 -17.60 -3.89
C GLY A 470 -11.77 -17.48 -2.75
N GLU A 471 -12.70 -18.42 -2.57
CA GLU A 471 -13.69 -18.39 -1.48
C GLU A 471 -13.03 -18.83 -0.17
N PHE A 472 -12.81 -17.87 0.74
CA PHE A 472 -12.20 -18.09 2.07
C PHE A 472 -10.81 -18.73 2.03
N PHE A 473 -10.04 -18.42 0.99
CA PHE A 473 -8.75 -19.06 0.73
C PHE A 473 -7.66 -18.62 1.71
N LEU A 474 -7.77 -17.42 2.29
CA LEU A 474 -6.78 -16.84 3.21
C LEU A 474 -7.50 -16.15 4.37
N PHE A 475 -6.99 -16.37 5.57
CA PHE A 475 -7.46 -15.75 6.80
C PHE A 475 -6.36 -14.88 7.40
N TYR A 476 -6.74 -13.70 7.87
CA TYR A 476 -5.90 -12.87 8.72
C TYR A 476 -6.32 -12.97 10.18
N CYS A 477 -5.34 -13.18 11.04
CA CYS A 477 -5.48 -13.21 12.48
C CYS A 477 -5.17 -11.82 13.04
N TYR A 478 -6.21 -11.08 13.37
CA TYR A 478 -6.11 -9.66 13.73
C TYR A 478 -5.92 -9.43 15.24
N HIS A 479 -5.76 -10.48 16.06
CA HIS A 479 -5.75 -10.37 17.52
C HIS A 479 -4.60 -9.50 18.06
N THR A 480 -3.50 -9.39 17.33
CA THR A 480 -2.35 -8.56 17.69
C THR A 480 -2.58 -7.06 17.47
N VAL A 481 -3.49 -6.68 16.56
CA VAL A 481 -3.65 -5.28 16.12
C VAL A 481 -5.05 -4.71 16.30
N SER A 482 -6.08 -5.55 16.37
CA SER A 482 -7.48 -5.10 16.40
C SER A 482 -7.99 -4.75 17.79
N GLY A 483 -7.30 -5.18 18.85
CA GLY A 483 -7.75 -5.04 20.24
C GLY A 483 -8.67 -6.18 20.72
N GLY A 484 -8.87 -7.24 19.94
CA GLY A 484 -9.65 -8.41 20.36
C GLY A 484 -9.51 -9.63 19.43
N PRO A 485 -10.14 -10.76 19.76
CA PRO A 485 -10.06 -12.00 18.98
C PRO A 485 -10.83 -11.91 17.65
N VAL A 486 -10.14 -11.51 16.59
CA VAL A 486 -10.72 -11.34 15.25
C VAL A 486 -10.03 -12.20 14.20
N LEU A 487 -10.84 -12.86 13.38
CA LEU A 487 -10.41 -13.38 12.07
C LEU A 487 -11.04 -12.58 10.94
N VAL A 488 -10.27 -12.37 9.88
CA VAL A 488 -10.75 -11.79 8.63
C VAL A 488 -10.55 -12.80 7.51
N ALA A 489 -11.64 -13.33 6.94
CA ALA A 489 -11.57 -14.22 5.78
C ALA A 489 -11.59 -13.40 4.49
N LEU A 490 -10.72 -13.74 3.55
CA LEU A 490 -10.63 -13.07 2.25
C LEU A 490 -11.41 -13.82 1.18
N VAL A 491 -12.00 -13.06 0.26
CA VAL A 491 -12.70 -13.59 -0.91
C VAL A 491 -12.20 -12.88 -2.16
N ALA A 492 -11.53 -13.63 -3.05
CA ALA A 492 -10.82 -13.11 -4.24
C ALA A 492 -11.28 -13.79 -5.55
N GLY A 493 -10.82 -13.24 -6.68
CA GLY A 493 -11.09 -13.78 -8.02
C GLY A 493 -12.59 -13.84 -8.35
N GLU A 494 -13.00 -14.86 -9.11
CA GLU A 494 -14.40 -15.05 -9.49
C GLU A 494 -15.33 -15.22 -8.28
N ALA A 495 -14.83 -15.79 -7.18
CA ALA A 495 -15.60 -15.99 -5.95
C ALA A 495 -16.06 -14.65 -5.34
N ALA A 496 -15.28 -13.57 -5.49
CA ALA A 496 -15.64 -12.24 -5.00
C ALA A 496 -16.88 -11.68 -5.70
N ILE A 497 -17.07 -12.00 -6.99
CA ILE A 497 -18.25 -11.57 -7.77
C ILE A 497 -19.49 -12.35 -7.34
N GLY A 498 -19.34 -13.65 -7.08
CA GLY A 498 -20.43 -14.49 -6.55
C GLY A 498 -20.81 -14.11 -5.12
N PHE A 499 -19.83 -13.69 -4.32
CA PHE A 499 -20.01 -13.25 -2.94
C PHE A 499 -20.97 -12.07 -2.83
N GLU A 500 -20.82 -11.03 -3.66
CA GLU A 500 -21.70 -9.83 -3.68
C GLU A 500 -23.17 -10.14 -4.00
N LYS A 501 -23.43 -11.31 -4.61
CA LYS A 501 -24.78 -11.76 -4.99
C LYS A 501 -25.40 -12.72 -3.98
N THR A 502 -24.69 -13.05 -2.92
CA THR A 502 -25.13 -14.03 -1.93
C THR A 502 -25.47 -13.36 -0.61
N ASP A 503 -26.47 -13.90 0.08
CA ASP A 503 -26.86 -13.42 1.41
C ASP A 503 -25.67 -13.54 2.40
N PRO A 504 -25.35 -12.47 3.15
CA PRO A 504 -24.24 -12.47 4.11
C PRO A 504 -24.34 -13.57 5.18
N VAL A 505 -25.54 -13.98 5.59
CA VAL A 505 -25.75 -15.04 6.59
C VAL A 505 -25.33 -16.38 6.02
N VAL A 506 -25.63 -16.65 4.74
CA VAL A 506 -25.16 -17.86 4.06
C VAL A 506 -23.64 -17.89 3.99
N MET A 507 -23.00 -16.76 3.67
CA MET A 507 -21.54 -16.65 3.64
C MET A 507 -20.90 -16.85 5.02
N LEU A 508 -21.50 -16.31 6.07
CA LEU A 508 -21.08 -16.54 7.45
C LEU A 508 -21.17 -18.03 7.83
N HIS A 509 -22.26 -18.71 7.48
CA HIS A 509 -22.37 -20.15 7.73
C HIS A 509 -21.31 -20.97 7.02
N ARG A 510 -20.99 -20.63 5.76
CA ARG A 510 -19.96 -21.32 4.99
C ARG A 510 -18.56 -21.12 5.58
N VAL A 511 -18.18 -19.89 5.89
CA VAL A 511 -16.84 -19.62 6.47
C VAL A 511 -16.69 -20.27 7.84
N LEU A 512 -17.75 -20.30 8.66
CA LEU A 512 -17.73 -21.01 9.94
C LEU A 512 -17.62 -22.54 9.77
N ALA A 513 -18.19 -23.10 8.70
CA ALA A 513 -18.02 -24.52 8.39
C ALA A 513 -16.56 -24.86 8.03
N VAL A 514 -15.90 -24.02 7.23
CA VAL A 514 -14.46 -24.14 6.92
C VAL A 514 -13.63 -24.11 8.20
N LEU A 515 -13.87 -23.12 9.07
CA LEU A 515 -13.17 -23.01 10.35
C LEU A 515 -13.39 -24.23 11.25
N ARG A 516 -14.62 -24.76 11.35
CA ARG A 516 -14.90 -25.96 12.16
C ARG A 516 -14.17 -27.20 11.65
N GLY A 517 -14.09 -27.39 10.33
CA GLY A 517 -13.34 -28.49 9.72
C GLY A 517 -11.85 -28.40 10.08
N ASN A 518 -11.25 -27.22 9.89
CA ASN A 518 -9.82 -26.96 10.12
C ASN A 518 -9.38 -27.11 11.59
N LEU A 519 -10.28 -26.86 12.55
CA LEU A 519 -9.93 -26.86 13.97
C LEU A 519 -10.17 -28.21 14.67
N GLN A 520 -10.92 -29.13 14.06
CA GLN A 520 -11.14 -30.47 14.64
C GLN A 520 -9.93 -31.41 14.46
N SER A 521 -9.01 -31.10 13.55
CA SER A 521 -7.84 -31.93 13.21
C SER A 521 -6.61 -31.73 14.13
N HIS A 522 -6.68 -30.82 15.11
CA HIS A 522 -5.67 -30.66 16.18
C HIS A 522 -6.27 -30.93 17.57
N PRO A 523 -6.32 -32.21 18.02
CA PRO A 523 -6.76 -32.55 19.38
C PRO A 523 -5.75 -32.18 20.47
N SER A 524 -4.53 -31.74 20.14
CA SER A 524 -3.58 -31.28 21.14
C SER A 524 -3.94 -29.85 21.58
N THR A 525 -4.73 -29.76 22.65
CA THR A 525 -5.08 -28.60 23.51
C THR A 525 -6.33 -27.74 23.24
N LEU A 526 -7.23 -28.06 22.28
CA LEU A 526 -8.34 -27.11 21.94
C LEU A 526 -9.79 -27.59 22.14
N LEU A 527 -10.04 -28.87 22.45
CA LEU A 527 -11.42 -29.41 22.60
C LEU A 527 -11.96 -29.50 24.04
N GLN A 528 -11.20 -29.04 25.04
CA GLN A 528 -11.64 -28.98 26.45
C GLN A 528 -12.23 -27.63 26.89
N ALA A 529 -12.20 -26.59 26.04
CA ALA A 529 -12.67 -25.24 26.38
C ALA A 529 -14.07 -24.87 25.86
N LEU A 530 -14.82 -25.81 25.27
CA LEU A 530 -16.22 -25.57 24.91
C LEU A 530 -17.11 -25.81 26.15
N PRO A 531 -17.94 -24.84 26.58
CA PRO A 531 -18.93 -25.10 27.61
C PRO A 531 -19.90 -26.22 27.14
N PRO A 532 -20.36 -27.10 28.04
CA PRO A 532 -21.20 -28.26 27.70
C PRO A 532 -22.47 -27.92 26.89
N SER A 533 -22.92 -26.66 26.94
CA SER A 533 -24.11 -26.17 26.25
C SER A 533 -23.98 -26.02 24.73
N ALA A 534 -22.77 -26.15 24.15
CA ALA A 534 -22.54 -26.04 22.71
C ALA A 534 -22.28 -27.40 22.02
N ARG A 535 -22.51 -28.52 22.71
CA ARG A 535 -22.42 -29.88 22.16
C ARG A 535 -23.82 -30.45 21.89
N VAL A 536 -24.58 -29.84 20.97
CA VAL A 536 -25.72 -30.44 20.27
C VAL A 536 -25.75 -29.91 18.84
#